data_AF-A0A378B5U2-F1
#
_entry.id   AF-A0A378B5U2-F1
#
_cell.length_a   1.000
_cell.length_b   1.000
_cell.length_c   1.000
_cell.angle_alpha   90.00
_cell.angle_beta   90.00
_cell.angle_gamma   90.00
#
_symmetry.space_group_name_H-M   'P 1'
#
loop_
_entity.id
_entity.type
_entity.pdbx_description
1 polymer ?
#
loop_
_entity_poly.entity_id
_entity_poly.type
_entity_poly.pdbx_seq_one_letter_code
_entity_poly.pdbx_strand_id
1 'polypeptide(L)' 'MNITHIRNATQIIDYAGKRFLIDPMLADKGAWPGFSGHRAQRIAQSAG' A
#
# COMPACT_ATOMS: atom_id res chain seq x y z
N MET A 1 1.87 -17.50 -13.31
CA MET A 1 2.25 -16.45 -12.35
C MET A 1 1.32 -15.29 -12.56
N ASN A 2 0.58 -14.90 -11.53
CA ASN A 2 -0.34 -13.75 -11.56
C ASN A 2 -0.04 -12.85 -10.35
N ILE A 3 0.06 -11.55 -10.57
CA ILE A 3 0.39 -10.56 -9.52
C ILE A 3 -0.69 -9.49 -9.52
N THR A 4 -1.28 -9.23 -8.37
CA THR A 4 -2.21 -8.11 -8.14
C THR A 4 -1.59 -7.15 -7.15
N HIS A 5 -1.29 -5.94 -7.61
CA HIS A 5 -0.87 -4.83 -6.74
C HIS A 5 -2.09 -4.22 -6.04
N ILE A 6 -2.04 -4.08 -4.71
CA ILE A 6 -3.15 -3.51 -3.92
C ILE A 6 -2.84 -2.06 -3.55
N ARG A 7 -1.77 -1.83 -2.78
CA ARG A 7 -1.30 -0.50 -2.32
C ARG A 7 0.12 -0.60 -1.79
N ASN A 8 0.89 0.49 -1.81
CA ASN A 8 2.27 0.51 -1.28
C ASN A 8 3.08 -0.72 -1.75
N ALA A 9 3.52 -1.61 -0.85
CA ALA A 9 4.17 -2.88 -1.19
C ALA A 9 3.23 -4.10 -1.10
N THR A 10 1.97 -3.92 -0.70
CA THR A 10 0.99 -4.99 -0.52
C THR A 10 0.56 -5.58 -1.85
N GLN A 11 0.74 -6.89 -2.01
CA GLN A 11 0.46 -7.61 -3.25
C GLN A 11 -0.14 -8.99 -2.98
N ILE A 12 -0.99 -9.47 -3.89
CA ILE A 12 -1.37 -10.88 -3.97
C ILE A 12 -0.59 -11.51 -5.11
N ILE A 13 0.05 -12.65 -4.85
CA ILE A 13 0.78 -13.42 -5.86
C ILE A 13 0.22 -14.84 -5.92
N ASP A 14 -0.25 -15.24 -7.10
CA ASP A 14 -0.55 -16.63 -7.41
C ASP A 14 0.63 -17.24 -8.18
N TYR A 15 1.34 -18.16 -7.53
CA TYR A 15 2.55 -18.80 -8.05
C TYR A 15 2.61 -20.28 -7.66
N ALA A 16 2.93 -21.15 -8.63
CA ALA A 16 3.04 -22.60 -8.44
C ALA A 16 1.85 -23.24 -7.70
N GLY A 17 0.63 -22.82 -8.02
CA GLY A 17 -0.60 -23.32 -7.40
C GLY A 17 -0.85 -22.84 -5.96
N LYS A 18 0.00 -21.94 -5.44
CA LYS A 18 -0.15 -21.32 -4.11
C LYS A 18 -0.48 -19.84 -4.25
N ARG A 19 -1.23 -19.34 -3.27
CA ARG A 19 -1.56 -17.92 -3.12
C ARG A 19 -0.82 -17.34 -1.93
N PHE A 20 -0.16 -16.20 -2.15
CA PHE A 20 0.58 -15.46 -1.14
C PHE A 20 0.02 -14.05 -0.99
N LEU A 21 -0.08 -13.56 0.25
CA LEU A 21 -0.30 -12.15 0.56
C LEU A 21 1.03 -11.57 1.04
N ILE A 22 1.59 -10.67 0.25
CA ILE A 22 2.89 -10.04 0.50
C ILE A 22 2.67 -8.68 1.17
N ASP A 23 3.49 -8.36 2.17
CA ASP A 23 3.53 -7.10 2.93
C ASP A 23 2.15 -6.52 3.27
N PRO A 24 1.34 -7.20 4.12
CA PRO A 24 -0.05 -6.84 4.35
C PRO A 24 -0.20 -5.52 5.13
N MET A 25 -0.44 -4.41 4.41
CA MET A 25 -0.79 -3.11 4.98
C MET A 25 -2.32 -2.94 5.00
N LEU A 26 -2.95 -3.37 6.10
CA LEU A 26 -4.42 -3.53 6.20
C LEU A 26 -5.14 -2.43 7.00
N ALA A 27 -4.42 -1.43 7.51
CA ALA A 27 -5.05 -0.37 8.29
C ALA A 27 -5.91 0.58 7.43
N ASP A 28 -6.88 1.20 8.09
CA ASP A 28 -7.74 2.22 7.50
C ASP A 28 -6.95 3.46 7.08
N LYS A 29 -7.53 4.21 6.13
CA LYS A 29 -6.93 5.46 5.66
C LYS A 29 -6.82 6.44 6.83
N GLY A 30 -5.61 6.91 7.10
CA GLY A 30 -5.35 7.88 8.18
C GLY A 30 -5.23 7.25 9.57
N ALA A 31 -5.16 5.93 9.68
CA ALA A 31 -4.98 5.24 10.96
C ALA A 31 -3.65 5.60 11.67
N TRP A 32 -2.62 5.99 10.91
CA TRP A 32 -1.30 6.33 11.43
C TRP A 32 -0.86 7.72 10.99
N PRO A 33 -0.15 8.48 11.85
CA PRO A 33 0.49 9.72 11.45
C PRO A 33 1.58 9.44 10.41
N GLY A 34 1.89 10.44 9.58
CA GLY A 34 3.06 10.35 8.71
C GLY A 34 4.36 10.26 9.53
N PHE A 35 5.38 9.59 8.97
CA PHE A 35 6.69 9.54 9.60
C PHE A 35 7.32 10.94 9.73
N SER A 36 7.74 11.31 10.94
CA SER A 36 8.34 12.62 11.24
C SER A 36 9.64 12.84 10.46
N GLY A 37 9.85 14.05 9.92
CA GLY A 37 11.05 14.37 9.12
C GLY A 37 11.02 13.83 7.69
N HIS A 38 9.96 13.12 7.30
CA HIS A 38 9.74 12.67 5.93
C HIS A 38 8.60 13.46 5.27
N ARG A 39 8.68 13.63 3.94
CA ARG A 39 7.61 14.29 3.19
C ARG A 39 6.37 13.39 3.22
N ALA A 40 5.34 13.78 3.96
CA ALA A 40 4.02 13.18 3.81
C ALA A 40 3.57 13.41 2.36
N GLN A 41 3.30 12.36 1.61
CA GLN A 41 2.81 12.46 0.24
C GLN A 41 1.36 12.95 0.30
N ARG A 42 1.19 14.28 0.41
CA ARG A 42 -0.08 14.96 0.26
C ARG A 42 -0.58 14.67 -1.16
N ILE A 43 -1.59 13.82 -1.27
CA ILE A 43 -2.42 13.72 -2.46
C ILE A 43 -2.95 15.14 -2.70
N ALA A 44 -2.66 15.70 -3.87
CA ALA A 44 -2.91 17.10 -4.22
C ALA A 44 -4.31 17.54 -3.78
N GLN A 45 -4.39 18.37 -2.74
CA GLN A 45 -5.47 19.33 -2.62
C GLN A 45 -5.02 20.52 -3.46
N SER A 46 -5.63 20.65 -4.63
CA SER A 46 -5.66 21.86 -5.43
C SER A 46 -5.99 23.03 -4.52
N ALA A 47 -4.99 23.85 -4.23
CA ALA A 47 -5.23 25.23 -3.85
C ALA A 47 -5.51 25.98 -5.16
N GLY A 48 -6.67 26.64 -5.21
CA GLY A 48 -6.95 27.67 -6.22
C GLY A 48 -6.05 28.88 -6.06
#